data_AF-A0A2C9K8G3-F1
#
_entry.id   AF-A0A2C9K8G3-F1
#
_cell.length_a   1.000
_cell.length_b   1.000
_cell.length_c   1.000
_cell.angle_alpha   90.00
_cell.angle_beta   90.00
_cell.angle_gamma   90.00
#
_symmetry.space_group_name_H-M   'P 1'
#
loop_
_entity.id
_entity.type
_entity.pdbx_description
1 polymer ?
#
loop_
_entity_poly.entity_id
_entity_poly.type
_entity_poly.pdbx_seq_one_letter_code
_entity_poly.pdbx_strand_id
1 'polypeptide(L)'
;MATKLGILRKAATQLAVLLQKCPRVTDQLAISSRCMHFTYVPETPPKKFGETTKMNFFQSITSALDIALAKDSSAVLFGEDVAFGGVFRCSVGLKEKYGADRVFNSPLSEQGIVSFGIGIAVTGATAIAEIQFADYIFPAFDQIRNEAAMYRYRSGNEFDCGRLTIRTPCSAVGHGSLYHSQSVEAFFAHCPGLKVVMPRGPVQAKGLLLSCIRDNNPCIFLEPKILYRSAVEEVPVGDYMLPLSKADIVIEGSDVTLIGWGTQVHVLKEVASLAQQKLNVSCEVIDLCTIIPWDRDTVTKVSSLFLILVFRR
;
A
#
# COMPACT_ATOMS: atom_id res chain seq x y z
N MET A 1 -41.03 6.54 -12.23
CA MET A 1 -39.66 6.92 -12.63
C MET A 1 -39.41 8.43 -12.53
N ALA A 2 -40.32 9.29 -13.02
CA ALA A 2 -40.15 10.76 -13.02
C ALA A 2 -39.99 11.41 -11.62
N THR A 3 -40.68 10.88 -10.60
CA THR A 3 -40.60 11.38 -9.22
C THR A 3 -39.27 11.04 -8.51
N LYS A 4 -38.60 9.95 -8.90
CA LYS A 4 -37.29 9.55 -8.34
C LYS A 4 -36.13 10.38 -8.90
N LEU A 5 -36.20 10.77 -10.17
CA LEU A 5 -35.21 11.67 -10.79
C LEU A 5 -35.25 13.09 -10.19
N GLY A 6 -36.43 13.54 -9.77
CA GLY A 6 -36.60 14.85 -9.13
C GLY A 6 -35.96 14.96 -7.75
N ILE A 7 -35.96 13.87 -6.98
CA ILE A 7 -35.32 13.80 -5.65
C ILE A 7 -33.79 13.76 -5.81
N LEU A 8 -33.28 12.97 -6.77
CA LEU A 8 -31.85 12.91 -7.12
C LEU A 8 -31.29 14.26 -7.57
N ARG A 9 -32.02 14.99 -8.41
CA ARG A 9 -31.63 16.36 -8.79
C ARG A 9 -31.60 17.29 -7.57
N LYS A 10 -32.61 17.25 -6.70
CA LYS A 10 -32.64 18.09 -5.49
C LYS A 10 -31.50 17.78 -4.51
N ALA A 11 -31.19 16.52 -4.27
CA ALA A 11 -30.09 16.12 -3.38
C ALA A 11 -28.71 16.52 -3.94
N ALA A 12 -28.48 16.28 -5.25
CA ALA A 12 -27.25 16.70 -5.92
C ALA A 12 -27.10 18.23 -5.97
N THR A 13 -28.20 18.97 -6.20
CA THR A 13 -28.18 20.44 -6.18
C THR A 13 -27.98 20.98 -4.76
N GLN A 14 -28.55 20.36 -3.72
CA GLN A 14 -28.31 20.75 -2.33
C GLN A 14 -26.87 20.48 -1.90
N LEU A 15 -26.28 19.36 -2.30
CA LEU A 15 -24.87 19.03 -2.04
C LEU A 15 -23.92 19.99 -2.79
N ALA A 16 -24.23 20.34 -4.04
CA ALA A 16 -23.48 21.33 -4.82
C ALA A 16 -23.57 22.74 -4.22
N VAL A 17 -24.74 23.14 -3.71
CA VAL A 17 -24.93 24.42 -3.01
C VAL A 17 -24.22 24.43 -1.66
N LEU A 18 -24.17 23.31 -0.94
CA LEU A 18 -23.37 23.15 0.28
C LEU A 18 -21.86 23.26 0.00
N LEU A 19 -21.39 22.67 -1.09
CA LEU A 19 -20.00 22.80 -1.54
C LEU A 19 -19.65 24.23 -1.98
N GLN A 20 -20.60 25.00 -2.52
CA GLN A 20 -20.43 26.41 -2.86
C GLN A 20 -20.55 27.36 -1.65
N LYS A 21 -21.27 26.96 -0.60
CA LYS A 21 -21.46 27.73 0.65
C LYS A 21 -20.42 27.42 1.72
N CYS A 22 -19.53 26.45 1.51
CA CYS A 22 -18.34 26.33 2.33
C CYS A 22 -17.56 27.65 2.23
N PRO A 23 -17.35 28.37 3.35
CA PRO A 23 -16.54 29.59 3.30
C PRO A 23 -15.17 29.21 2.73
N ARG A 24 -14.68 30.00 1.76
CA ARG A 24 -13.27 29.95 1.39
C ARG A 24 -12.50 30.07 2.69
N VAL A 25 -11.70 29.05 3.02
CA VAL A 25 -10.86 29.05 4.22
C VAL A 25 -9.75 30.07 3.98
N THR A 26 -10.11 31.33 4.14
CA THR A 26 -9.23 32.49 4.23
C THR A 26 -9.70 33.22 5.46
N ASP A 27 -9.34 32.69 6.64
CA ASP A 27 -8.72 33.47 7.70
C ASP A 27 -8.60 32.65 9.00
N GLN A 28 -7.39 32.74 9.57
CA GLN A 28 -7.02 32.33 10.92
C GLN A 28 -7.09 30.83 11.25
N LEU A 29 -6.24 30.05 10.60
CA LEU A 29 -5.57 28.95 11.29
C LEU A 29 -4.19 29.46 11.69
N ALA A 30 -3.96 29.57 13.01
CA ALA A 30 -2.61 29.68 13.54
C ALA A 30 -1.78 28.56 12.88
N ILE A 31 -0.78 28.95 12.08
CA ILE A 31 0.09 28.02 11.36
C ILE A 31 0.91 27.31 12.44
N SER A 32 0.36 26.22 12.96
CA SER A 32 1.10 25.26 13.76
C SER A 32 2.17 24.65 12.86
N SER A 33 3.41 24.85 13.26
CA SER A 33 4.60 24.38 12.57
C SER A 33 4.60 22.84 12.54
N ARG A 34 4.21 22.30 11.38
CA ARG A 34 4.02 20.88 10.99
C ARG A 34 2.59 20.36 11.12
N CYS A 35 1.68 20.88 10.29
CA CYS A 35 0.39 20.24 10.06
C CYS A 35 0.57 19.02 9.14
N MET A 36 0.60 17.83 9.71
CA MET A 36 0.39 16.59 8.94
C MET A 36 -1.02 16.63 8.36
N HIS A 37 -1.21 16.23 7.11
CA HIS A 37 -2.53 16.27 6.45
C HIS A 37 -3.46 15.12 6.87
N PHE A 38 -3.02 14.28 7.80
CA PHE A 38 -3.72 13.14 8.36
C PHE A 38 -3.24 12.89 9.79
N THR A 39 -4.08 12.26 10.60
CA THR A 39 -3.77 11.76 11.93
C THR A 39 -3.65 10.24 11.90
N TYR A 40 -2.49 9.71 12.29
CA TYR A 40 -2.34 8.26 12.43
C TYR A 40 -2.97 7.78 13.73
N VAL A 41 -3.87 6.80 13.65
CA VAL A 41 -4.44 6.12 14.81
C VAL A 41 -3.93 4.67 14.83
N PRO A 42 -3.11 4.29 15.83
CA PRO A 42 -2.60 2.92 15.98
C PRO A 42 -3.71 1.89 16.06
N GLU A 43 -3.51 0.75 15.40
CA GLU A 43 -4.43 -0.38 15.49
C GLU A 43 -3.90 -1.41 16.49
N THR A 44 -4.82 -2.12 17.15
CA THR A 44 -4.45 -3.22 18.04
C THR A 44 -4.39 -4.51 17.22
N PRO A 45 -3.23 -5.17 17.09
CA PRO A 45 -3.16 -6.41 16.34
C PRO A 45 -3.98 -7.52 17.03
N PRO A 46 -4.54 -8.48 16.27
CA PRO A 46 -5.18 -9.65 16.84
C PRO A 46 -4.24 -10.43 17.77
N LYS A 47 -4.69 -10.74 18.99
CA LYS A 47 -3.91 -11.49 20.01
C LYS A 47 -3.37 -12.84 19.51
N LYS A 48 -4.02 -13.42 18.49
CA LYS A 48 -3.59 -14.69 17.86
C LYS A 48 -2.20 -14.63 17.21
N PHE A 49 -1.66 -13.44 16.94
CA PHE A 49 -0.33 -13.28 16.34
C PHE A 49 0.82 -13.27 17.35
N GLY A 50 0.53 -13.45 18.63
CA GLY A 50 1.52 -13.62 19.69
C GLY A 50 2.03 -12.30 20.26
N GLU A 51 3.26 -12.33 20.79
CA GLU A 51 3.93 -11.18 21.40
C GLU A 51 4.12 -10.05 20.39
N THR A 52 3.91 -8.82 20.83
CA THR A 52 4.09 -7.61 20.04
C THR A 52 5.25 -6.78 20.57
N THR A 53 5.81 -5.96 19.69
CA THR A 53 6.71 -4.88 20.09
C THR A 53 6.34 -3.62 19.32
N LYS A 54 6.59 -2.47 19.93
CA LYS A 54 6.40 -1.18 19.30
C LYS A 54 7.33 -1.03 18.09
N MET A 55 6.75 -0.90 16.90
CA MET A 55 7.48 -0.64 15.65
C MET A 55 6.85 0.53 14.92
N ASN A 56 7.69 1.34 14.27
CA ASN A 56 7.23 2.21 13.21
C ASN A 56 7.10 1.45 11.88
N PHE A 57 6.59 2.12 10.85
CA PHE A 57 6.31 1.46 9.58
C PHE A 57 7.59 0.91 8.93
N PHE A 58 8.71 1.65 8.87
CA PHE A 58 9.93 1.09 8.25
C PHE A 58 10.49 -0.10 9.06
N GLN A 59 10.39 -0.07 10.39
CA GLN A 59 10.80 -1.19 11.24
C GLN A 59 9.95 -2.45 11.01
N SER A 60 8.66 -2.29 10.74
CA SER A 60 7.79 -3.41 10.37
C SER A 60 8.17 -4.04 9.03
N ILE A 61 8.63 -3.22 8.07
CA ILE A 61 9.20 -3.70 6.81
C ILE A 61 10.50 -4.47 7.07
N THR A 62 11.42 -3.93 7.87
CA THR A 62 12.65 -4.64 8.26
C THR A 62 12.32 -5.97 8.94
N SER A 63 11.32 -6.00 9.83
CA SER A 63 10.88 -7.23 10.50
C SER A 63 10.34 -8.29 9.52
N ALA A 64 9.58 -7.86 8.50
CA ALA A 64 9.10 -8.76 7.45
C ALA A 64 10.26 -9.32 6.60
N LEU A 65 11.19 -8.45 6.18
CA LEU A 65 12.38 -8.86 5.41
C LEU A 65 13.28 -9.80 6.20
N ASP A 66 13.48 -9.54 7.50
CA ASP A 66 14.23 -10.41 8.41
C ASP A 66 13.62 -11.81 8.46
N ILE A 67 12.29 -11.92 8.65
CA ILE A 67 11.58 -13.21 8.66
C ILE A 67 11.69 -13.92 7.31
N ALA A 68 11.56 -13.20 6.20
CA ALA A 68 11.69 -13.78 4.87
C ALA A 68 13.08 -14.38 4.64
N LEU A 69 14.15 -13.63 4.97
CA LEU A 69 15.52 -14.08 4.81
C LEU A 69 15.87 -15.23 5.78
N ALA A 70 15.33 -15.22 7.01
CA ALA A 70 15.53 -16.29 7.98
C ALA A 70 14.92 -17.63 7.54
N LYS A 71 13.71 -17.59 6.97
CA LYS A 71 12.92 -18.80 6.68
C LYS A 71 13.15 -19.38 5.30
N ASP A 72 13.58 -18.55 4.35
CA ASP A 72 13.87 -18.98 2.99
C ASP A 72 15.33 -18.71 2.67
N SER A 73 16.15 -19.77 2.61
CA SER A 73 17.58 -19.66 2.30
C SER A 73 17.86 -19.18 0.87
N SER A 74 16.87 -19.25 -0.03
CA SER A 74 16.99 -18.74 -1.40
C SER A 74 16.66 -17.26 -1.51
N ALA A 75 16.08 -16.64 -0.48
CA ALA A 75 15.66 -15.26 -0.55
C ALA A 75 16.84 -14.30 -0.61
N VAL A 76 16.77 -13.34 -1.52
CA VAL A 76 17.75 -12.25 -1.66
C VAL A 76 17.04 -10.89 -1.73
N LEU A 77 17.66 -9.88 -1.12
CA LEU A 77 17.22 -8.49 -1.13
C LEU A 77 18.25 -7.66 -1.89
N PHE A 78 17.82 -6.98 -2.94
CA PHE A 78 18.72 -6.19 -3.77
C PHE A 78 18.02 -4.94 -4.32
N GLY A 79 18.83 -3.95 -4.67
CA GLY A 79 18.39 -2.66 -5.19
C GLY A 79 19.47 -1.61 -4.94
N GLU A 80 19.17 -0.37 -5.23
CA GLU A 80 20.09 0.73 -4.94
C GLU A 80 20.18 0.95 -3.42
N ASP A 81 21.40 1.03 -2.90
CA ASP A 81 21.69 1.44 -1.51
C ASP A 81 21.15 0.53 -0.38
N VAL A 82 20.56 -0.62 -0.70
CA VAL A 82 19.98 -1.53 0.30
C VAL A 82 21.03 -2.13 1.26
N ALA A 83 22.29 -2.23 0.84
CA ALA A 83 23.35 -2.91 1.58
C ALA A 83 23.73 -2.23 2.90
N PHE A 84 23.66 -0.89 2.98
CA PHE A 84 23.92 -0.16 4.24
C PHE A 84 22.65 0.01 5.09
N GLY A 85 21.49 -0.35 4.52
CA GLY A 85 20.18 -0.24 5.16
C GLY A 85 19.12 0.49 4.35
N GLY A 86 19.46 1.02 3.17
CA GLY A 86 18.57 1.78 2.30
C GLY A 86 18.34 3.21 2.78
N VAL A 87 17.95 4.09 1.85
CA VAL A 87 17.74 5.53 2.12
C VAL A 87 16.61 5.78 3.15
N PHE A 88 15.66 4.84 3.28
CA PHE A 88 14.59 4.86 4.28
C PHE A 88 14.82 3.92 5.48
N ARG A 89 16.01 3.31 5.60
CA ARG A 89 16.38 2.38 6.68
C ARG A 89 15.61 1.05 6.73
N CYS A 90 14.91 0.67 5.65
CA CYS A 90 14.09 -0.54 5.62
C CYS A 90 14.91 -1.85 5.69
N SER A 91 16.20 -1.82 5.35
CA SER A 91 17.06 -3.02 5.32
C SER A 91 18.24 -2.97 6.30
N VAL A 92 18.20 -2.05 7.28
CA VAL A 92 19.30 -1.89 8.27
C VAL A 92 19.56 -3.19 9.01
N GLY A 93 20.83 -3.59 9.12
CA GLY A 93 21.28 -4.78 9.86
C GLY A 93 21.09 -6.10 9.11
N LEU A 94 20.37 -6.12 7.98
CA LEU A 94 20.07 -7.35 7.27
C LEU A 94 21.31 -7.92 6.56
N LYS A 95 22.16 -7.06 5.99
CA LYS A 95 23.41 -7.51 5.37
C LYS A 95 24.37 -8.13 6.38
N GLU A 96 24.52 -7.49 7.54
CA GLU A 96 25.37 -7.98 8.63
C GLU A 96 24.88 -9.34 9.14
N LYS A 97 23.56 -9.54 9.18
CA LYS A 97 22.92 -10.76 9.65
C LYS A 97 22.93 -11.90 8.61
N TYR A 98 22.70 -11.59 7.34
CA TYR A 98 22.44 -12.59 6.28
C TYR A 98 23.53 -12.74 5.23
N GLY A 99 24.54 -11.87 5.24
CA GLY A 99 25.64 -11.91 4.29
C GLY A 99 25.44 -11.00 3.07
N ALA A 100 26.57 -10.63 2.46
CA ALA A 100 26.61 -9.76 1.28
C ALA A 100 26.17 -10.46 -0.01
N ASP A 101 26.05 -11.78 0.00
CA ASP A 101 25.48 -12.61 -1.07
C ASP A 101 23.95 -12.57 -1.07
N ARG A 102 23.33 -12.25 0.07
CA ARG A 102 21.87 -12.20 0.23
C ARG A 102 21.29 -10.80 0.31
N VAL A 103 22.08 -9.81 0.75
CA VAL A 103 21.67 -8.41 0.80
C VAL A 103 22.74 -7.53 0.14
N PHE A 104 22.47 -7.06 -1.08
CA PHE A 104 23.49 -6.41 -1.91
C PHE A 104 22.95 -5.26 -2.77
N ASN A 105 23.85 -4.32 -3.09
CA ASN A 105 23.53 -3.21 -3.97
C ASN A 105 23.54 -3.67 -5.44
N SER A 106 22.62 -3.14 -6.23
CA SER A 106 22.69 -3.18 -7.69
C SER A 106 23.43 -1.95 -8.24
N PRO A 107 23.82 -1.96 -9.53
CA PRO A 107 24.01 -0.73 -10.28
C PRO A 107 22.74 0.14 -10.28
N LEU A 108 22.89 1.43 -10.57
CA LEU A 108 21.80 2.42 -10.60
C LEU A 108 21.03 2.29 -11.94
N SER A 109 20.11 1.33 -12.00
CA SER A 109 19.32 1.03 -13.20
C SER A 109 18.08 0.20 -12.83
N GLU A 110 16.91 0.83 -12.76
CA GLU A 110 15.68 0.19 -12.31
C GLU A 110 15.20 -0.92 -13.26
N GLN A 111 15.38 -0.72 -14.57
CA GLN A 111 15.13 -1.80 -15.54
C GLN A 111 16.01 -3.02 -15.26
N GLY A 112 17.29 -2.81 -14.95
CA GLY A 112 18.23 -3.88 -14.65
C GLY A 112 17.89 -4.58 -13.34
N ILE A 113 17.49 -3.84 -12.32
CA ILE A 113 17.02 -4.38 -11.03
C ILE A 113 15.85 -5.34 -11.25
N VAL A 114 14.82 -4.90 -11.97
CA VAL A 114 13.64 -5.75 -12.18
C VAL A 114 13.95 -6.94 -13.10
N SER A 115 14.66 -6.75 -14.21
CA SER A 115 15.09 -7.87 -15.08
C SER A 115 15.90 -8.91 -14.32
N PHE A 116 16.82 -8.48 -13.48
CA PHE A 116 17.64 -9.36 -12.66
C PHE A 116 16.79 -10.13 -11.65
N GLY A 117 15.84 -9.46 -10.99
CA GLY A 117 14.88 -10.10 -10.10
C GLY A 117 13.99 -11.13 -10.77
N ILE A 118 13.52 -10.86 -11.99
CA ILE A 118 12.80 -11.85 -12.82
C ILE A 118 13.68 -13.07 -13.03
N GLY A 119 14.94 -12.89 -13.45
CA GLY A 119 15.88 -13.99 -13.66
C GLY A 119 16.09 -14.85 -12.42
N ILE A 120 16.27 -14.24 -11.24
CA ILE A 120 16.37 -14.96 -9.96
C ILE A 120 15.08 -15.77 -9.71
N ALA A 121 13.92 -15.14 -9.82
CA ALA A 121 12.63 -15.78 -9.55
C ALA A 121 12.36 -16.97 -10.47
N VAL A 122 12.80 -16.91 -11.73
CA VAL A 122 12.68 -18.00 -12.72
C VAL A 122 13.49 -19.24 -12.32
N THR A 123 14.58 -19.08 -11.57
CA THR A 123 15.33 -20.23 -11.01
C THR A 123 14.62 -20.89 -9.82
N GLY A 124 13.53 -20.28 -9.33
CA GLY A 124 12.81 -20.70 -8.13
C GLY A 124 13.32 -20.07 -6.84
N ALA A 125 14.31 -19.17 -6.88
CA ALA A 125 14.75 -18.41 -5.70
C ALA A 125 13.84 -17.21 -5.43
N THR A 126 13.73 -16.79 -4.17
CA THR A 126 12.91 -15.62 -3.80
C THR A 126 13.65 -14.32 -4.05
N ALA A 127 13.10 -13.47 -4.91
CA ALA A 127 13.70 -12.20 -5.32
C ALA A 127 12.92 -11.02 -4.71
N ILE A 128 13.55 -10.29 -3.80
CA ILE A 128 12.99 -9.08 -3.19
C ILE A 128 13.74 -7.87 -3.73
N ALA A 129 13.17 -7.22 -4.74
CA ALA A 129 13.74 -6.05 -5.39
C ALA A 129 13.25 -4.76 -4.72
N GLU A 130 14.16 -3.82 -4.42
CA GLU A 130 13.82 -2.46 -4.02
C GLU A 130 13.99 -1.50 -5.22
N ILE A 131 12.92 -0.77 -5.55
CA ILE A 131 13.01 0.45 -6.35
C ILE A 131 12.96 1.62 -5.38
N GLN A 132 13.91 2.55 -5.51
CA GLN A 132 14.18 3.53 -4.45
C GLN A 132 13.03 4.51 -4.22
N PHE A 133 12.27 4.86 -5.28
CA PHE A 133 11.01 5.60 -5.22
C PHE A 133 10.07 5.10 -6.31
N ALA A 134 8.76 5.09 -6.03
CA ALA A 134 7.75 4.66 -7.00
C ALA A 134 7.76 5.55 -8.25
N ASP A 135 8.18 6.81 -8.08
CA ASP A 135 8.42 7.77 -9.15
C ASP A 135 9.47 7.29 -10.18
N TYR A 136 10.40 6.42 -9.75
CA TYR A 136 11.49 5.86 -10.55
C TYR A 136 11.22 4.42 -11.03
N ILE A 137 10.01 3.89 -10.85
CA ILE A 137 9.69 2.53 -11.32
C ILE A 137 9.49 2.45 -12.84
N PHE A 138 9.27 3.59 -13.51
CA PHE A 138 8.89 3.63 -14.93
C PHE A 138 9.95 3.14 -15.92
N PRO A 139 11.27 3.34 -15.72
CA PRO A 139 12.29 2.65 -16.51
C PRO A 139 12.11 1.12 -16.51
N ALA A 140 11.62 0.54 -15.40
CA ALA A 140 11.34 -0.89 -15.31
C ALA A 140 9.94 -1.30 -15.83
N PHE A 141 9.12 -0.36 -16.32
CA PHE A 141 7.72 -0.64 -16.66
C PHE A 141 7.56 -1.73 -17.72
N ASP A 142 8.45 -1.76 -18.71
CA ASP A 142 8.47 -2.82 -19.73
C ASP A 142 8.70 -4.20 -19.11
N GLN A 143 9.70 -4.32 -18.23
CA GLN A 143 10.03 -5.57 -17.55
C GLN A 143 8.92 -6.01 -16.59
N ILE A 144 8.24 -5.07 -15.94
CA ILE A 144 7.10 -5.40 -15.09
C ILE A 144 5.90 -5.86 -15.94
N ARG A 145 5.55 -5.11 -16.99
CA ARG A 145 4.31 -5.31 -17.76
C ARG A 145 4.42 -6.44 -18.77
N ASN A 146 5.46 -6.45 -19.59
CA ASN A 146 5.59 -7.35 -20.73
C ASN A 146 6.31 -8.65 -20.35
N GLU A 147 7.20 -8.59 -19.36
CA GLU A 147 7.95 -9.77 -18.91
C GLU A 147 7.33 -10.40 -17.66
N ALA A 148 7.40 -9.75 -16.49
CA ALA A 148 6.99 -10.35 -15.23
C ALA A 148 5.51 -10.78 -15.22
N ALA A 149 4.60 -9.87 -15.58
CA ALA A 149 3.17 -10.14 -15.58
C ALA A 149 2.76 -11.27 -16.53
N MET A 150 3.46 -11.41 -17.65
CA MET A 150 3.13 -12.38 -18.69
C MET A 150 3.91 -13.68 -18.57
N TYR A 151 4.90 -13.77 -17.66
CA TYR A 151 5.90 -14.84 -17.65
C TYR A 151 5.28 -16.23 -17.53
N ARG A 152 4.33 -16.40 -16.58
CA ARG A 152 3.60 -17.66 -16.37
C ARG A 152 2.65 -17.97 -17.53
N TYR A 153 1.98 -16.94 -18.06
CA TYR A 153 0.98 -17.11 -19.11
C TYR A 153 1.62 -17.49 -20.45
N ARG A 154 2.67 -16.76 -20.86
CA ARG A 154 3.33 -16.96 -22.16
C ARG A 154 4.06 -18.30 -22.27
N SER A 155 4.42 -18.90 -21.14
CA SER A 155 5.08 -20.20 -21.07
C SER A 155 4.11 -21.38 -20.92
N GLY A 156 2.79 -21.14 -20.84
CA GLY A 156 1.84 -22.20 -20.50
C GLY A 156 2.11 -22.82 -19.12
N ASN A 157 2.65 -22.03 -18.19
CA ASN A 157 3.09 -22.44 -16.85
C ASN A 157 4.33 -23.36 -16.79
N GLU A 158 5.13 -23.45 -17.87
CA GLU A 158 6.44 -24.13 -17.82
C GLU A 158 7.49 -23.33 -17.05
N PHE A 159 7.40 -22.00 -17.08
CA PHE A 159 8.26 -21.07 -16.35
C PHE A 159 7.44 -19.97 -15.69
N ASP A 160 7.87 -19.48 -14.54
CA ASP A 160 7.26 -18.32 -13.89
C ASP A 160 8.26 -17.50 -13.09
N CYS A 161 7.90 -16.26 -12.77
CA CYS A 161 8.63 -15.40 -11.86
C CYS A 161 7.77 -15.05 -10.63
N GLY A 162 7.00 -16.03 -10.15
CA GLY A 162 6.02 -15.83 -9.07
C GLY A 162 6.67 -15.39 -7.76
N ARG A 163 7.91 -15.81 -7.50
CA ARG A 163 8.69 -15.46 -6.32
C ARG A 163 9.38 -14.09 -6.38
N LEU A 164 8.88 -13.19 -7.23
CA LEU A 164 9.34 -11.80 -7.33
C LEU A 164 8.43 -10.88 -6.52
N THR A 165 9.01 -10.14 -5.58
CA THR A 165 8.36 -8.99 -4.96
C THR A 165 9.18 -7.73 -5.23
N ILE A 166 8.55 -6.75 -5.87
CA ILE A 166 9.10 -5.40 -6.09
C ILE A 166 8.49 -4.49 -5.03
N ARG A 167 9.32 -3.96 -4.13
CA ARG A 167 8.87 -3.03 -3.11
C ARG A 167 9.41 -1.63 -3.39
N THR A 168 8.59 -0.62 -3.13
CA THR A 168 8.94 0.77 -3.46
C THR A 168 8.23 1.79 -2.58
N PRO A 169 8.92 2.83 -2.08
CA PRO A 169 8.29 3.97 -1.41
C PRO A 169 7.38 4.75 -2.36
N CYS A 170 6.14 5.04 -1.97
CA CYS A 170 5.15 5.72 -2.82
C CYS A 170 4.48 6.91 -2.10
N SER A 171 3.62 7.62 -2.86
CA SER A 171 2.69 8.65 -2.39
C SER A 171 3.33 9.91 -1.79
N ALA A 172 2.52 10.95 -1.58
CA ALA A 172 3.00 12.26 -1.14
C ALA A 172 3.69 12.22 0.24
N VAL A 173 4.73 13.04 0.40
CA VAL A 173 5.50 13.22 1.66
C VAL A 173 5.47 14.68 2.15
N GLY A 174 4.63 15.53 1.56
CA GLY A 174 4.49 16.95 1.89
C GLY A 174 5.40 17.88 1.06
N HIS A 175 6.65 17.49 0.81
CA HIS A 175 7.63 18.30 0.08
C HIS A 175 8.35 17.54 -1.04
N GLY A 176 7.78 16.43 -1.51
CA GLY A 176 8.41 15.55 -2.51
C GLY A 176 8.35 16.07 -3.96
N SER A 177 7.50 17.07 -4.23
CA SER A 177 7.27 17.62 -5.58
C SER A 177 6.97 16.50 -6.60
N LEU A 178 7.40 16.65 -7.86
CA LEU A 178 7.05 15.76 -8.97
C LEU A 178 7.60 14.33 -8.84
N TYR A 179 8.78 14.15 -8.25
CA TYR A 179 9.55 12.90 -8.35
C TYR A 179 9.79 12.19 -7.02
N HIS A 180 9.11 12.62 -5.95
CA HIS A 180 9.11 11.90 -4.68
C HIS A 180 7.70 11.85 -4.06
N SER A 181 6.64 11.94 -4.88
CA SER A 181 5.26 12.03 -4.39
C SER A 181 4.25 11.19 -5.16
N GLN A 182 4.66 10.48 -6.21
CA GLN A 182 3.71 9.79 -7.08
C GLN A 182 3.04 8.58 -6.42
N SER A 183 1.74 8.44 -6.68
CA SER A 183 0.94 7.24 -6.43
C SER A 183 0.74 6.55 -7.79
N VAL A 184 1.51 5.50 -8.07
CA VAL A 184 1.66 4.90 -9.42
C VAL A 184 0.77 3.67 -9.68
N GLU A 185 0.01 3.23 -8.69
CA GLU A 185 -0.72 1.96 -8.69
C GLU A 185 -1.64 1.75 -9.90
N ALA A 186 -2.28 2.81 -10.42
CA ALA A 186 -3.19 2.67 -11.55
C ALA A 186 -2.50 2.31 -12.87
N PHE A 187 -1.22 2.66 -13.05
CA PHE A 187 -0.46 2.22 -14.22
C PHE A 187 -0.30 0.70 -14.25
N PHE A 188 -0.22 0.08 -13.07
CA PHE A 188 -0.09 -1.36 -12.91
C PHE A 188 -1.43 -2.08 -12.76
N ALA A 189 -2.49 -1.38 -12.32
CA ALA A 189 -3.82 -1.95 -12.17
C ALA A 189 -4.43 -2.48 -13.49
N HIS A 190 -3.96 -1.99 -14.64
CA HIS A 190 -4.36 -2.47 -15.97
C HIS A 190 -3.41 -3.52 -16.56
N CYS A 191 -2.61 -4.19 -15.72
CA CYS A 191 -1.68 -5.23 -16.14
C CYS A 191 -2.05 -6.58 -15.49
N PRO A 192 -2.82 -7.45 -16.19
CA PRO A 192 -3.13 -8.80 -15.69
C PRO A 192 -1.87 -9.62 -15.46
N GLY A 193 -1.86 -10.42 -14.39
CA GLY A 193 -0.72 -11.25 -13.98
C GLY A 193 0.11 -10.67 -12.84
N LEU A 194 -0.10 -9.39 -12.50
CA LEU A 194 0.50 -8.75 -11.32
C LEU A 194 -0.45 -8.78 -10.12
N LYS A 195 0.14 -8.67 -8.93
CA LYS A 195 -0.56 -8.19 -7.73
C LYS A 195 0.00 -6.84 -7.29
N VAL A 196 -0.86 -5.91 -6.90
CA VAL A 196 -0.45 -4.57 -6.43
C VAL A 196 -1.07 -4.31 -5.08
N VAL A 197 -0.25 -4.04 -4.07
CA VAL A 197 -0.63 -4.01 -2.67
C VAL A 197 -0.11 -2.73 -2.01
N MET A 198 -0.92 -2.07 -1.19
CA MET A 198 -0.55 -0.87 -0.46
C MET A 198 -1.11 -0.90 0.97
N PRO A 199 -0.27 -1.06 2.01
CA PRO A 199 -0.71 -1.06 3.40
C PRO A 199 -0.94 0.36 3.94
N ARG A 200 -1.77 0.48 4.99
CA ARG A 200 -2.08 1.71 5.73
C ARG A 200 -1.29 1.89 7.04
N GLY A 201 -0.59 0.87 7.54
CA GLY A 201 0.07 0.91 8.86
C GLY A 201 1.04 -0.26 9.11
N PRO A 202 1.87 -0.22 10.18
CA PRO A 202 2.94 -1.20 10.45
C PRO A 202 2.50 -2.67 10.56
N VAL A 203 1.44 -2.99 11.31
CA VAL A 203 0.89 -4.36 11.43
C VAL A 203 0.50 -4.87 10.05
N GLN A 204 -0.17 -4.03 9.29
CA GLN A 204 -0.63 -4.40 7.96
C GLN A 204 0.54 -4.55 6.98
N ALA A 205 1.52 -3.65 7.04
CA ALA A 205 2.68 -3.63 6.18
C ALA A 205 3.49 -4.92 6.32
N LYS A 206 3.81 -5.34 7.55
CA LYS A 206 4.52 -6.61 7.79
C LYS A 206 3.75 -7.81 7.25
N GLY A 207 2.46 -7.93 7.60
CA GLY A 207 1.66 -9.09 7.21
C GLY A 207 1.42 -9.18 5.70
N LEU A 208 1.13 -8.05 5.04
CA LEU A 208 0.92 -8.00 3.59
C LEU A 208 2.24 -8.17 2.81
N LEU A 209 3.36 -7.63 3.29
CA LEU A 209 4.67 -7.82 2.64
C LEU A 209 5.09 -9.29 2.69
N LEU A 210 4.97 -9.96 3.85
CA LEU A 210 5.22 -11.40 3.96
C LEU A 210 4.30 -12.21 3.05
N SER A 211 3.07 -11.76 2.84
CA SER A 211 2.13 -12.41 1.92
C SER A 211 2.53 -12.19 0.46
N CYS A 212 3.04 -11.01 0.09
CA CYS A 212 3.58 -10.75 -1.25
C CYS A 212 4.81 -11.62 -1.54
N ILE A 213 5.76 -11.68 -0.60
CA ILE A 213 7.00 -12.46 -0.74
C ILE A 213 6.71 -13.96 -0.94
N ARG A 214 5.62 -14.46 -0.35
CA ARG A 214 5.24 -15.88 -0.41
C ARG A 214 4.20 -16.19 -1.49
N ASP A 215 3.65 -15.18 -2.15
CA ASP A 215 2.70 -15.38 -3.23
C ASP A 215 3.43 -15.96 -4.45
N ASN A 216 2.75 -16.82 -5.21
CA ASN A 216 3.32 -17.38 -6.44
C ASN A 216 3.00 -16.50 -7.67
N ASN A 217 2.89 -15.18 -7.49
CA ASN A 217 2.71 -14.21 -8.57
C ASN A 217 3.59 -12.99 -8.30
N PRO A 218 4.14 -12.35 -9.35
CA PRO A 218 4.92 -11.14 -9.19
C PRO A 218 4.09 -10.05 -8.49
N CYS A 219 4.59 -9.58 -7.35
CA CYS A 219 3.91 -8.60 -6.50
C CYS A 219 4.63 -7.25 -6.55
N ILE A 220 3.85 -6.17 -6.60
CA ILE A 220 4.31 -4.80 -6.37
C ILE A 220 3.76 -4.36 -5.01
N PHE A 221 4.68 -4.05 -4.08
CA PHE A 221 4.37 -3.60 -2.74
C PHE A 221 4.72 -2.12 -2.59
N LEU A 222 3.68 -1.29 -2.49
CA LEU A 222 3.78 0.17 -2.46
C LEU A 222 3.77 0.64 -1.01
N GLU A 223 4.84 1.28 -0.56
CA GLU A 223 5.03 1.68 0.84
C GLU A 223 4.76 3.18 1.01
N PRO A 224 3.65 3.62 1.66
CA PRO A 224 3.36 5.04 1.78
C PRO A 224 4.42 5.75 2.64
N LYS A 225 5.34 6.44 1.98
CA LYS A 225 6.62 6.85 2.60
C LYS A 225 6.46 7.84 3.74
N ILE A 226 5.38 8.60 3.73
CA ILE A 226 5.04 9.52 4.82
C ILE A 226 4.79 8.79 6.14
N LEU A 227 4.38 7.51 6.09
CA LEU A 227 4.12 6.67 7.26
C LEU A 227 5.39 6.10 7.89
N TYR A 228 6.52 6.05 7.16
CA TYR A 228 7.74 5.34 7.61
C TYR A 228 8.12 5.65 9.06
N ARG A 229 8.05 6.92 9.45
CA ARG A 229 8.42 7.39 10.79
C ARG A 229 7.24 7.91 11.60
N SER A 230 6.12 8.28 10.96
CA SER A 230 4.98 8.86 11.65
C SER A 230 4.03 7.81 12.22
N ALA A 231 3.92 6.65 11.59
CA ALA A 231 3.06 5.56 12.05
C ALA A 231 3.84 4.67 12.99
N VAL A 232 3.34 4.50 14.22
CA VAL A 232 3.94 3.65 15.26
C VAL A 232 2.82 2.89 15.97
N GLU A 233 2.95 1.57 16.06
CA GLU A 233 1.99 0.71 16.77
C GLU A 233 2.63 -0.58 17.28
N GLU A 234 1.86 -1.35 18.04
CA GLU A 234 2.27 -2.69 18.50
C GLU A 234 2.19 -3.67 17.33
N VAL A 235 3.35 -4.18 16.89
CA VAL A 235 3.44 -5.12 15.77
C VAL A 235 3.84 -6.50 16.29
N PRO A 236 3.14 -7.58 15.92
CA PRO A 236 3.53 -8.93 16.32
C PRO A 236 4.96 -9.24 15.89
N VAL A 237 5.79 -9.77 16.79
CA VAL A 237 7.19 -10.14 16.53
C VAL A 237 7.26 -11.36 15.62
N GLY A 238 6.34 -12.32 15.84
CA GLY A 238 6.26 -13.56 15.10
C GLY A 238 5.93 -13.40 13.61
N ASP A 239 5.90 -14.54 12.94
CA ASP A 239 5.54 -14.65 11.53
C ASP A 239 4.02 -14.72 11.36
N TYR A 240 3.46 -13.81 10.58
CA TYR A 240 2.05 -13.82 10.22
C TYR A 240 1.84 -13.25 8.82
N MET A 241 0.71 -13.61 8.23
CA MET A 241 0.28 -13.15 6.91
C MET A 241 -1.09 -12.50 7.02
N LEU A 242 -1.33 -11.54 6.13
CA LEU A 242 -2.65 -10.97 5.90
C LEU A 242 -3.06 -11.30 4.47
N PRO A 243 -4.32 -11.70 4.24
CA PRO A 243 -4.74 -12.15 2.93
C PRO A 243 -4.61 -11.04 1.89
N LEU A 244 -3.98 -11.36 0.76
CA LEU A 244 -4.03 -10.52 -0.43
C LEU A 244 -5.44 -10.59 -1.04
N SER A 245 -5.82 -9.57 -1.81
CA SER A 245 -7.14 -9.48 -2.45
C SER A 245 -8.32 -9.51 -1.47
N LYS A 246 -8.08 -9.10 -0.22
CA LYS A 246 -9.10 -8.95 0.82
C LYS A 246 -9.09 -7.52 1.34
N ALA A 247 -10.22 -6.84 1.22
CA ALA A 247 -10.41 -5.52 1.79
C ALA A 247 -10.78 -5.63 3.28
N ASP A 248 -10.56 -4.54 4.00
CA ASP A 248 -10.79 -4.43 5.43
C ASP A 248 -11.81 -3.32 5.73
N ILE A 249 -12.91 -3.67 6.40
CA ILE A 249 -13.92 -2.69 6.84
C ILE A 249 -13.42 -2.14 8.18
N VAL A 250 -12.81 -0.95 8.15
CA VAL A 250 -12.16 -0.36 9.33
C VAL A 250 -13.14 0.39 10.23
N ILE A 251 -14.26 0.86 9.67
CA ILE A 251 -15.38 1.48 10.39
C ILE A 251 -16.66 0.96 9.73
N GLU A 252 -17.56 0.36 10.51
CA GLU A 252 -18.90 -0.01 10.04
C GLU A 252 -19.81 1.22 9.92
N GLY A 253 -20.70 1.23 8.92
CA GLY A 253 -21.67 2.31 8.73
C GLY A 253 -22.85 1.91 7.85
N SER A 254 -23.84 2.80 7.73
CA SER A 254 -25.10 2.50 7.03
C SER A 254 -25.48 3.45 5.88
N ASP A 255 -24.92 4.65 5.83
CA ASP A 255 -25.46 5.71 4.96
C ASP A 255 -24.61 5.93 3.69
N VAL A 256 -23.29 5.84 3.82
CA VAL A 256 -22.33 6.05 2.72
C VAL A 256 -21.07 5.19 2.89
N THR A 257 -20.53 4.67 1.79
CA THR A 257 -19.24 3.95 1.79
C THR A 257 -18.11 4.86 1.30
N LEU A 258 -17.04 4.93 2.10
CA LEU A 258 -15.79 5.61 1.77
C LEU A 258 -14.71 4.56 1.51
N ILE A 259 -14.09 4.59 0.33
CA ILE A 259 -13.08 3.60 -0.07
C ILE A 259 -11.75 4.31 -0.34
N GLY A 260 -10.68 3.79 0.26
CA GLY A 260 -9.31 4.27 0.05
C GLY A 260 -8.28 3.18 0.35
N TRP A 261 -7.00 3.55 0.26
CA TRP A 261 -5.86 2.69 0.57
C TRP A 261 -4.67 3.55 1.00
N GLY A 262 -3.68 2.93 1.66
CA GLY A 262 -2.50 3.63 2.17
C GLY A 262 -2.84 4.74 3.15
N THR A 263 -2.12 5.87 3.08
CA THR A 263 -2.32 7.03 3.97
C THR A 263 -3.74 7.60 3.88
N GLN A 264 -4.41 7.47 2.74
CA GLN A 264 -5.74 8.04 2.51
C GLN A 264 -6.80 7.44 3.45
N VAL A 265 -6.61 6.21 3.92
CA VAL A 265 -7.53 5.56 4.89
C VAL A 265 -7.65 6.38 6.17
N HIS A 266 -6.55 6.97 6.65
CA HIS A 266 -6.57 7.80 7.87
C HIS A 266 -7.37 9.08 7.67
N VAL A 267 -7.30 9.69 6.48
CA VAL A 267 -8.14 10.84 6.11
C VAL A 267 -9.62 10.43 6.07
N LEU A 268 -9.94 9.24 5.55
CA LEU A 268 -11.32 8.76 5.50
C LEU A 268 -11.90 8.47 6.89
N LYS A 269 -11.09 7.97 7.83
CA LYS A 269 -11.49 7.83 9.25
C LYS A 269 -11.85 9.18 9.86
N GLU A 270 -11.06 10.23 9.60
CA GLU A 270 -11.37 11.60 10.05
C GLU A 270 -12.65 12.15 9.40
N VAL A 271 -12.81 11.95 8.08
CA VAL A 271 -14.01 12.36 7.35
C VAL A 271 -15.26 11.67 7.89
N ALA A 272 -15.19 10.37 8.20
CA ALA A 272 -16.29 9.63 8.82
C ALA A 272 -16.69 10.24 10.17
N SER A 273 -15.72 10.55 11.03
CA SER A 273 -15.96 11.22 12.31
C SER A 273 -16.60 12.60 12.13
N LEU A 274 -16.10 13.41 11.19
CA LEU A 274 -16.64 14.74 10.89
C LEU A 274 -18.06 14.67 10.32
N ALA A 275 -18.35 13.71 9.44
CA ALA A 275 -19.68 13.49 8.87
C ALA A 275 -20.69 13.10 9.95
N GLN A 276 -20.31 12.22 10.87
CA GLN A 276 -21.14 11.85 12.02
C GLN A 276 -21.41 13.06 12.92
N GLN A 277 -20.39 13.85 13.25
CA GLN A 277 -20.52 14.98 14.18
C GLN A 277 -21.30 16.16 13.60
N LYS A 278 -21.08 16.50 12.32
CA LYS A 278 -21.63 17.73 11.71
C LYS A 278 -22.92 17.49 10.93
N LEU A 279 -23.11 16.29 10.40
CA LEU A 279 -24.21 15.97 9.48
C LEU A 279 -25.06 14.80 9.97
N ASN A 280 -24.68 14.13 11.06
CA ASN A 280 -25.32 12.91 11.55
C ASN A 280 -25.41 11.82 10.45
N VAL A 281 -24.33 11.66 9.68
CA VAL A 281 -24.19 10.65 8.62
C VAL A 281 -23.25 9.54 9.10
N SER A 282 -23.73 8.30 9.04
CA SER A 282 -22.96 7.09 9.35
C SER A 282 -22.17 6.62 8.12
N CYS A 283 -20.86 6.84 8.14
CA CYS A 283 -19.96 6.42 7.07
C CYS A 283 -19.35 5.05 7.37
N GLU A 284 -19.46 4.12 6.42
CA GLU A 284 -18.61 2.94 6.37
C GLU A 284 -17.27 3.31 5.72
N VAL A 285 -16.15 2.85 6.29
CA VAL A 285 -14.81 3.07 5.73
C VAL A 285 -14.16 1.74 5.40
N ILE A 286 -13.76 1.59 4.13
CA ILE A 286 -13.09 0.40 3.61
C ILE A 286 -11.65 0.75 3.21
N ASP A 287 -10.69 0.00 3.74
CA ASP A 287 -9.33 -0.07 3.21
C ASP A 287 -9.26 -1.20 2.16
N LEU A 288 -8.96 -0.83 0.91
CA LEU A 288 -8.90 -1.79 -0.18
C LEU A 288 -7.74 -2.79 -0.03
N CYS A 289 -6.64 -2.40 0.61
CA CYS A 289 -5.39 -3.17 0.81
C CYS A 289 -4.67 -3.59 -0.49
N THR A 290 -5.36 -4.33 -1.37
CA THR A 290 -4.88 -4.83 -2.66
C THR A 290 -5.62 -4.16 -3.81
N ILE A 291 -4.90 -3.45 -4.67
CA ILE A 291 -5.44 -2.73 -5.83
C ILE A 291 -5.80 -3.70 -6.95
N ILE A 292 -4.95 -4.70 -7.20
CA ILE A 292 -5.25 -5.80 -8.11
C ILE A 292 -4.69 -7.13 -7.59
N PRO A 293 -5.44 -8.24 -7.70
CA PRO A 293 -6.90 -8.29 -7.83
C PRO A 293 -7.56 -7.67 -6.57
N TRP A 294 -8.53 -6.78 -6.75
CA TRP A 294 -9.24 -6.14 -5.63
C TRP A 294 -10.42 -6.96 -5.15
N ASP A 295 -10.82 -6.76 -3.89
CA ASP A 295 -11.92 -7.46 -3.23
C ASP A 295 -13.29 -6.90 -3.67
N ARG A 296 -13.76 -7.39 -4.82
CA ARG A 296 -15.07 -7.03 -5.38
C ARG A 296 -16.21 -7.36 -4.43
N ASP A 297 -16.12 -8.48 -3.73
CA ASP A 297 -17.21 -8.96 -2.88
C ASP A 297 -17.44 -8.03 -1.70
N THR A 298 -16.38 -7.62 -1.00
CA THR A 298 -16.51 -6.69 0.13
C THR A 298 -17.06 -5.34 -0.33
N VAL A 299 -16.55 -4.81 -1.45
CA VAL A 299 -16.97 -3.51 -1.99
C VAL A 299 -18.37 -3.53 -2.61
N THR A 300 -18.91 -4.69 -2.98
CA THR A 300 -20.27 -4.79 -3.55
C THR A 300 -21.34 -5.23 -2.53
N LYS A 301 -20.95 -5.90 -1.44
CA LYS A 301 -21.86 -6.33 -0.37
C LYS A 301 -22.32 -5.20 0.57
N VAL A 302 -21.78 -4.00 0.41
CA VAL A 302 -21.98 -2.87 1.35
C VAL A 302 -23.44 -2.48 1.53
N SER A 303 -23.82 -2.25 2.79
CA SER A 303 -25.18 -1.94 3.27
C SER A 303 -25.71 -0.59 2.80
N SER A 304 -24.84 0.39 2.52
CA SER A 304 -25.22 1.74 2.13
C SER A 304 -25.60 1.80 0.65
N LEU A 305 -26.90 1.64 0.39
CA LEU A 305 -27.54 1.53 -0.92
C LEU A 305 -27.42 2.78 -1.84
N PHE A 306 -26.73 3.86 -1.44
CA PHE A 306 -26.95 5.19 -2.04
C PHE A 306 -25.72 5.98 -2.55
N LEU A 307 -24.49 5.79 -2.05
CA LEU A 307 -23.32 6.54 -2.55
C LEU A 307 -21.97 5.88 -2.20
N ILE A 308 -21.08 5.73 -3.20
CA ILE A 308 -19.68 5.29 -3.03
C ILE A 308 -18.77 6.45 -3.42
N LEU A 309 -17.85 6.84 -2.52
CA LEU A 309 -16.81 7.82 -2.81
C LEU A 309 -15.44 7.14 -2.77
N VAL A 310 -14.74 7.17 -3.91
CA VAL A 310 -13.38 6.63 -4.06
C VAL A 310 -12.39 7.79 -4.07
N PHE A 311 -11.43 7.76 -3.14
CA PHE A 311 -10.43 8.82 -3.00
C PHE A 311 -9.04 8.32 -3.38
N ARG A 312 -8.41 9.04 -4.31
CA ARG A 312 -7.00 8.85 -4.69
C ARG A 312 -6.30 10.20 -4.59
N ARG A 313 -5.13 10.25 -3.97
CA ARG A 313 -4.33 11.46 -3.83
C ARG A 313 -2.89 11.25 -4.29
#